data_AF-A0A3R7V0X3-F1
#
_entry.id   AF-A0A3R7V0X3-F1
#
_cell.length_a   1.000
_cell.length_b   1.000
_cell.length_c   1.000
_cell.angle_alpha   90.00
_cell.angle_beta   90.00
_cell.angle_gamma   90.00
#
_symmetry.space_group_name_H-M   'P 1'
#
loop_
_entity.id
_entity.type
_entity.pdbx_description
1 polymer ?
#
loop_
_entity_poly.entity_id
_entity_poly.type
_entity_poly.pdbx_seq_one_letter_code
_entity_poly.pdbx_strand_id
1 'polypeptide(L)'
;MTFTFYTVTHKLVPSNYYRPLTKTQLKLHKEIIRLQKKGLSYRKIHKELIKKGFKIGKSPSTVHSIIKKMEKRDKFLNQPVVEGYKDFDILFHKIEKW
;
A
#
# COMPACT_ATOMS: atom_id res chain seq x y z
N MET A 1 15.31 34.05 -4.83
CA MET A 1 14.11 33.41 -4.23
C MET A 1 14.46 31.95 -4.03
N THR A 2 14.60 31.51 -2.77
CA THR A 2 14.90 30.12 -2.43
C THR A 2 13.60 29.40 -2.11
N PHE A 3 13.41 28.21 -2.67
CA PHE A 3 12.27 27.36 -2.34
C PHE A 3 12.77 25.94 -2.14
N THR A 4 12.11 25.22 -1.24
CA THR A 4 12.41 23.81 -0.99
C THR A 4 11.37 22.96 -1.70
N PHE A 5 11.80 22.10 -2.60
CA PHE A 5 10.91 21.21 -3.35
C PHE A 5 10.93 19.81 -2.76
N TYR A 6 9.78 19.37 -2.27
CA TYR A 6 9.59 18.02 -1.77
C TYR A 6 8.80 17.22 -2.80
N THR A 7 9.47 16.34 -3.54
CA THR A 7 8.80 15.40 -4.43
C THR A 7 8.76 14.01 -3.81
N VAL A 8 7.55 13.43 -3.80
CA VAL A 8 7.34 12.08 -3.32
C VAL A 8 7.44 11.15 -4.52
N THR A 9 8.64 10.67 -4.83
CA THR A 9 8.94 9.92 -6.05
C THR A 9 8.01 8.73 -6.30
N HIS A 10 7.63 7.97 -5.27
CA HIS A 10 6.70 6.85 -5.44
C HIS A 10 5.30 7.26 -5.87
N LYS A 11 4.86 8.50 -5.59
CA LYS A 11 3.54 9.02 -6.04
C LYS A 11 3.53 9.38 -7.52
N LEU A 12 4.69 9.56 -8.15
CA LEU A 12 4.80 9.83 -9.57
C LEU A 12 4.69 8.55 -10.43
N VAL A 13 4.92 7.38 -9.82
CA VAL A 13 4.82 6.10 -10.52
C VAL A 13 3.35 5.65 -10.56
N PRO A 14 2.76 5.44 -11.75
CA PRO A 14 1.42 4.88 -11.84
C PRO A 14 1.45 3.42 -11.34
N SER A 15 1.04 3.22 -10.08
CA SER A 15 1.05 1.92 -9.42
C SER A 15 -0.36 1.45 -9.09
N ASN A 16 -0.60 0.15 -9.28
CA ASN A 16 -1.85 -0.51 -8.88
C ASN A 16 -2.11 -0.42 -7.37
N TYR A 17 -1.10 -0.09 -6.55
CA TYR A 17 -1.26 0.11 -5.11
C TYR A 17 -2.05 1.36 -4.74
N TYR A 18 -2.18 2.33 -5.64
CA TYR A 18 -3.04 3.50 -5.45
C TYR A 18 -4.52 3.18 -5.67
N ARG A 19 -4.84 2.05 -6.30
CA ARG A 19 -6.22 1.66 -6.55
C ARG A 19 -6.92 1.29 -5.24
N PRO A 20 -8.08 1.89 -4.92
CA PRO A 20 -8.79 1.60 -3.67
C PRO A 20 -9.23 0.14 -3.62
N LEU A 21 -9.22 -0.43 -2.42
CA LEU A 21 -9.77 -1.77 -2.18
C LEU A 21 -11.30 -1.72 -2.18
N THR A 22 -11.93 -2.80 -2.64
CA THR A 22 -13.39 -2.93 -2.56
C THR A 22 -13.83 -3.07 -1.09
N LYS A 23 -15.09 -2.73 -0.78
CA LYS A 23 -15.65 -2.83 0.58
C LYS A 23 -15.47 -4.23 1.18
N THR A 24 -15.64 -5.29 0.37
CA THR A 24 -15.47 -6.68 0.79
C THR A 24 -14.03 -7.04 1.10
N GLN A 25 -13.09 -6.61 0.26
CA GLN A 25 -11.65 -6.79 0.52
C GLN A 25 -11.22 -6.07 1.80
N LEU A 26 -11.71 -4.85 2.02
CA LEU A 26 -11.41 -4.09 3.22
C LEU A 26 -11.92 -4.79 4.49
N LYS A 27 -13.15 -5.34 4.47
CA LYS A 27 -13.69 -6.13 5.58
C LYS A 27 -12.83 -7.37 5.87
N LEU A 28 -12.43 -8.10 4.85
CA LEU A 28 -11.55 -9.27 4.98
C LEU A 28 -10.20 -8.89 5.58
N HIS A 29 -9.55 -7.85 5.06
CA HIS A 29 -8.24 -7.39 5.53
C HIS A 29 -8.29 -6.93 6.99
N LYS A 30 -9.33 -6.18 7.39
CA LYS A 30 -9.55 -5.77 8.78
C LYS A 30 -9.66 -6.96 9.71
N GLU A 31 -10.39 -7.99 9.30
CA GLU A 31 -10.57 -9.19 10.11
C GLU A 31 -9.28 -10.03 10.22
N ILE A 32 -8.52 -10.13 9.13
CA ILE A 32 -7.19 -10.77 9.13
C ILE A 32 -6.26 -10.05 10.11
N ILE A 33 -6.16 -8.72 10.04
CA ILE A 33 -5.32 -7.92 10.96
C ILE A 33 -5.77 -8.13 12.41
N ARG A 34 -7.09 -8.14 12.67
CA ARG A 34 -7.63 -8.39 14.00
C ARG A 34 -7.21 -9.77 14.53
N LEU A 35 -7.22 -10.80 13.70
CA LEU A 35 -6.81 -12.15 14.08
C LEU A 35 -5.28 -12.28 14.22
N GLN A 36 -4.48 -11.59 13.39
CA GLN A 36 -3.03 -11.52 13.56
C GLN A 36 -2.63 -10.82 14.87
N LYS A 37 -3.32 -9.73 15.24
CA LYS A 37 -3.11 -9.05 16.54
C LYS A 37 -3.40 -9.94 17.75
N LYS A 38 -4.23 -10.98 17.59
CA LYS A 38 -4.46 -12.01 18.62
C LYS A 38 -3.37 -13.10 18.67
N GLY A 39 -2.35 -13.02 17.82
CA GLY A 39 -1.26 -14.01 17.75
C GLY A 39 -1.63 -15.29 16.98
N LEU A 40 -2.69 -15.29 16.17
CA LEU A 40 -3.09 -16.48 15.41
C LEU A 40 -2.19 -16.68 14.18
N SER A 41 -1.73 -17.92 13.98
CA SER A 41 -1.05 -18.33 12.74
C SER A 41 -2.01 -18.30 11.54
N TYR A 42 -1.48 -18.04 10.34
CA TYR A 42 -2.25 -17.95 9.09
C TYR A 42 -3.18 -19.15 8.82
N ARG A 43 -2.78 -20.37 9.24
CA ARG A 43 -3.63 -21.57 9.13
C ARG A 43 -4.86 -21.51 10.03
N LYS A 44 -4.71 -21.00 11.26
CA LYS A 44 -5.83 -20.81 12.20
C LYS A 44 -6.74 -19.67 11.75
N ILE A 45 -6.14 -18.60 11.21
CA ILE A 45 -6.89 -17.48 10.61
C ILE A 45 -7.78 -17.98 9.48
N HIS A 46 -7.29 -18.84 8.58
CA HIS A 46 -8.07 -19.43 7.50
C HIS A 46 -9.33 -20.16 8.01
N LYS A 47 -9.18 -21.00 9.04
CA LYS A 47 -10.32 -21.70 9.68
C LYS A 47 -11.33 -20.74 10.29
N GLU A 48 -10.86 -19.72 11.01
CA GLU A 48 -11.72 -18.69 11.62
C GLU A 48 -12.48 -17.86 10.58
N LEU A 49 -11.85 -17.53 9.46
CA LEU A 49 -12.50 -16.81 8.37
C LEU A 49 -13.60 -17.65 7.71
N ILE A 50 -13.36 -18.94 7.50
CA ILE A 50 -14.39 -19.88 7.00
C ILE A 50 -15.55 -19.98 7.99
N LYS A 51 -15.25 -20.13 9.29
CA LYS A 51 -16.28 -20.19 10.35
C LYS A 51 -17.16 -18.94 10.40
N LYS A 52 -16.61 -17.77 10.06
CA LYS A 52 -17.33 -16.49 9.97
C LYS A 52 -18.05 -16.26 8.63
N GLY A 53 -17.99 -17.22 7.71
CA GLY A 53 -18.68 -17.14 6.41
C GLY A 53 -17.98 -16.27 5.36
N PHE A 54 -16.68 -15.97 5.52
CA PHE A 54 -15.96 -15.24 4.48
C PHE A 54 -15.72 -16.14 3.26
N LYS A 55 -15.99 -15.61 2.06
CA LYS A 55 -15.66 -16.26 0.79
C LYS A 55 -14.15 -16.18 0.53
N ILE A 56 -13.40 -17.20 0.97
CA ILE A 56 -11.95 -17.31 0.76
C ILE A 56 -11.61 -18.58 -0.02
N GLY A 57 -10.42 -18.63 -0.62
CA GLY A 57 -9.93 -19.82 -1.31
C GLY A 57 -9.81 -21.03 -0.39
N LYS A 58 -9.95 -22.24 -0.95
CA LYS A 58 -9.92 -23.51 -0.19
C LYS A 58 -8.63 -23.69 0.61
N SER A 59 -7.51 -23.13 0.15
CA SER A 59 -6.20 -23.32 0.77
C SER A 59 -5.86 -22.26 1.83
N PRO A 60 -5.30 -22.65 2.98
CA PRO A 60 -4.72 -21.74 3.96
C PRO A 60 -3.60 -20.84 3.40
N SER A 61 -2.93 -21.27 2.33
CA SER A 61 -1.89 -20.47 1.66
C SER A 61 -2.44 -19.18 1.03
N THR A 62 -3.75 -19.13 0.76
CA THR A 62 -4.43 -17.91 0.30
C THR A 62 -4.33 -16.80 1.33
N VAL A 63 -4.53 -17.11 2.62
CA VAL A 63 -4.39 -16.12 3.71
C VAL A 63 -2.96 -15.62 3.82
N HIS A 64 -1.98 -16.52 3.73
CA HIS A 64 -0.56 -16.13 3.74
C HIS A 64 -0.22 -15.17 2.60
N SER A 65 -0.68 -15.49 1.38
CA SER A 65 -0.50 -14.61 0.21
C SER A 65 -1.17 -13.25 0.38
N ILE A 66 -2.35 -13.19 1.00
CA ILE A 66 -3.05 -11.93 1.29
C ILE A 66 -2.22 -11.08 2.26
N ILE A 67 -1.75 -11.66 3.36
CA ILE A 67 -0.92 -10.98 4.35
C ILE A 67 0.33 -10.40 3.68
N LYS A 68 1.06 -11.21 2.91
CA LYS A 68 2.27 -10.75 2.20
C LYS A 68 1.98 -9.60 1.22
N LYS A 69 0.84 -9.63 0.51
CA LYS A 69 0.43 -8.55 -0.40
C LYS A 69 0.05 -7.28 0.35
N MET A 70 -0.59 -7.41 1.52
CA MET A 70 -0.92 -6.28 2.39
C MET A 70 0.35 -5.61 2.91
N GLU A 71 1.31 -6.37 3.42
CA GLU A 71 2.62 -5.86 3.89
C GLU A 71 3.39 -5.17 2.77
N LYS A 72 3.44 -5.76 1.57
CA LYS A 72 4.11 -5.15 0.42
C LYS A 72 3.45 -3.83 0.01
N ARG A 73 2.11 -3.78 0.03
CA ARG A 73 1.35 -2.56 -0.27
C ARG A 73 1.59 -1.48 0.78
N ASP A 74 1.60 -1.84 2.06
CA ASP A 74 1.86 -0.92 3.16
C ASP A 74 3.27 -0.33 3.08
N LYS A 75 4.28 -1.18 2.85
CA LYS A 75 5.67 -0.74 2.63
C LYS A 75 5.81 0.23 1.45
N PHE A 76 5.09 0.01 0.35
CA PHE A 76 5.11 0.91 -0.80
C PHE A 76 4.43 2.25 -0.52
N LEU A 77 3.32 2.25 0.23
CA LEU A 77 2.57 3.47 0.52
C LEU A 77 3.20 4.31 1.64
N ASN A 78 3.92 3.67 2.57
CA ASN A 78 4.55 4.31 3.73
C ASN A 78 6.07 4.44 3.57
N GLN A 79 6.60 4.34 2.35
CA GLN A 79 8.04 4.47 2.14
C GLN A 79 8.53 5.89 2.49
N PRO A 80 9.70 6.01 3.13
CA PRO A 80 10.29 7.31 3.43
C PRO A 80 10.67 8.04 2.12
N VAL A 81 10.50 9.36 2.12
CA VAL A 81 10.89 10.23 1.00
C VAL A 81 12.35 10.62 1.23
N VAL A 82 13.27 10.02 0.48
CA VAL A 82 14.71 10.18 0.70
C VAL A 82 15.30 11.35 -0.09
N GLU A 83 14.68 11.77 -1.20
CA GLU A 83 15.24 12.81 -2.07
C GLU A 83 14.43 14.11 -2.00
N GLY A 84 14.71 14.91 -0.97
CA GLY A 84 14.50 16.35 -1.07
C GLY A 84 15.66 16.95 -1.84
N TYR A 85 15.43 17.40 -3.08
CA TYR A 85 16.41 18.26 -3.75
C TYR A 85 16.42 19.59 -3.00
N LYS A 86 17.58 19.96 -2.47
CA LYS A 86 17.83 21.26 -1.82
C LYS A 86 18.88 22.01 -2.65
N ASP A 87 18.84 23.33 -2.61
CA ASP A 87 19.87 24.21 -3.17
C ASP A 87 20.06 24.09 -4.70
N PHE A 88 18.98 24.32 -5.45
CA PHE A 88 19.04 24.41 -6.91
C PHE A 88 18.48 25.76 -7.39
N ASP A 89 19.11 26.29 -8.43
CA ASP A 89 18.70 27.53 -9.09
C ASP A 89 17.70 27.20 -10.22
N ILE A 90 16.56 27.91 -10.27
CA ILE A 90 15.65 27.86 -11.41
C ILE A 90 16.05 28.93 -12.42
N LEU A 91 16.26 28.52 -13.66
CA LEU A 91 16.32 29.41 -14.82
C LEU A 91 14.96 29.41 -15.54
N PHE A 92 14.32 30.57 -15.62
CA PHE A 92 13.10 30.74 -16.42
C PHE A 92 13.48 30.98 -17.88
N HIS A 93 13.02 30.11 -18.78
CA HIS A 93 13.18 30.31 -20.22
C HIS A 93 11.86 30.82 -20.81
N LYS A 94 11.91 32.00 -21.44
CA LYS A 94 10.74 32.56 -22.12
C LYS A 94 10.56 31.82 -23.44
N ILE A 95 9.48 31.05 -23.55
CA ILE A 95 9.12 30.39 -24.82
C ILE A 95 8.40 31.43 -25.67
N GLU A 96 8.96 31.76 -26.83
CA GLU A 96 8.25 32.52 -27.86
C GLU A 96 7.26 31.58 -28.55
N LYS A 97 5.98 31.95 -28.53
CA LYS A 97 4.94 31.23 -29.27
C LYS A 97 5.03 31.63 -30.74
N TRP A 98 5.13 30.63 -31.61
CA TRP A 98 4.96 30.75 -33.06
C TRP A 98 3.49 30.97 -33.41
#